data_AF-A0ABD1QKD5-F1
#
_entry.id   AF-A0ABD1QKD5-F1
#
_cell.length_a   1.000
_cell.length_b   1.000
_cell.length_c   1.000
_cell.angle_alpha   90.00
_cell.angle_beta   90.00
_cell.angle_gamma   90.00
#
_symmetry.space_group_name_H-M   'P 1'
#
loop_
_entity.id
_entity.type
_entity.pdbx_description
1 polymer ?
#
loop_
_entity_poly.entity_id
_entity_poly.type
_entity_poly.pdbx_seq_one_letter_code
_entity_poly.pdbx_strand_id
1 'polypeptide(L)'
;MGEGDVSDEEDLVQLVFVSWMILRHWLHLSASSPVLRNQCRGSLDLKAAREVADYLGTRHHEFHFTLHEGIDALEEVIYHIETYDVTTIRASTPMFLISRKIKSLGVKMVLSGEGSDEIFGCYLYFHKAPNKEEFHQETCRKIKSLHLYDCLRANKSTSAWGVEAHVPFLDKEFINVAMSIYPEWKMVKM
;
A
#
# COMPACT_ATOMS: atom_id res chain seq x y z
N MET A 1 15.52 15.17 -40.66
CA MET A 1 16.37 14.43 -39.70
C MET A 1 16.41 15.25 -38.42
N GLY A 2 15.72 14.95 -37.35
CA GLY A 2 14.67 13.97 -37.07
C GLY A 2 13.84 14.61 -35.95
N GLU A 3 12.53 14.35 -35.96
CA GLU A 3 11.65 14.69 -34.86
C GLU A 3 12.17 14.04 -33.58
N GLY A 4 12.40 14.84 -32.54
CA GLY A 4 12.72 14.31 -31.22
C GLY A 4 11.48 13.63 -30.69
N ASP A 5 11.60 12.32 -30.48
CA ASP A 5 10.57 11.44 -29.93
C ASP A 5 10.04 12.02 -28.61
N VAL A 6 8.74 12.30 -28.56
CA VAL A 6 8.01 12.74 -27.37
C VAL A 6 7.62 11.52 -26.50
N SER A 7 8.19 10.34 -26.77
CA SER A 7 7.84 9.07 -26.13
C SER A 7 8.49 8.84 -24.76
N ASP A 8 9.54 9.58 -24.39
CA ASP A 8 10.31 9.26 -23.19
C ASP A 8 9.70 9.79 -21.87
N GLU A 9 8.73 10.71 -21.91
CA GLU A 9 8.03 11.21 -20.71
C GLU A 9 6.78 10.40 -20.34
N GLU A 10 6.16 9.70 -21.29
CA GLU A 10 4.97 8.86 -21.03
C GLU A 10 5.31 7.55 -20.30
N ASP A 11 6.57 7.12 -20.32
CA ASP A 11 7.05 5.90 -19.66
C ASP A 11 7.26 6.03 -18.14
N LEU A 12 7.11 7.24 -17.59
CA LEU A 12 7.45 7.55 -16.19
C LEU A 12 6.38 7.18 -15.17
N VAL A 13 5.15 6.89 -15.60
CA VAL A 13 4.05 6.49 -14.70
C VAL A 13 3.69 5.03 -14.95
N GLN A 14 4.63 4.12 -14.67
CA GLN A 14 4.26 2.74 -14.40
C GLN A 14 3.50 2.73 -13.09
N LEU A 15 2.17 2.70 -13.19
CA LEU A 15 1.26 2.53 -12.06
C LEU A 15 1.44 1.11 -11.53
N VAL A 16 2.51 0.91 -10.78
CA VAL A 16 2.66 -0.28 -9.95
C VAL A 16 1.67 -0.09 -8.83
N PHE A 17 0.49 -0.69 -8.99
CA PHE A 17 -0.42 -0.92 -7.88
C PHE A 17 0.32 -1.80 -6.87
N VAL A 18 1.10 -1.18 -5.99
CA VAL A 18 1.56 -1.80 -4.75
C VAL A 18 0.33 -1.82 -3.85
N SER A 19 -0.66 -2.62 -4.24
CA SER A 19 -1.90 -2.68 -3.50
C SER A 19 -1.63 -3.40 -2.20
N TRP A 20 -1.59 -2.61 -1.13
CA TRP A 20 -2.23 -2.75 0.20
C TRP A 20 -2.97 -4.08 0.54
N MET A 21 -3.48 -4.78 -0.46
CA MET A 21 -4.16 -6.07 -0.40
C MET A 21 -3.35 -7.22 0.24
N ILE A 22 -2.02 -7.20 0.17
CA ILE A 22 -1.15 -8.20 0.83
C ILE A 22 -1.41 -8.25 2.36
N LEU A 23 -1.81 -7.13 2.98
CA LEU A 23 -2.02 -7.08 4.42
C LEU A 23 -3.25 -7.88 4.90
N ARG A 24 -4.33 -7.90 4.12
CA ARG A 24 -5.61 -8.48 4.55
C ARG A 24 -5.55 -10.01 4.59
N HIS A 25 -4.83 -10.62 3.65
CA HIS A 25 -4.67 -12.08 3.62
C HIS A 25 -3.57 -12.56 4.59
N TRP A 26 -2.50 -11.77 4.78
CA TRP A 26 -1.37 -12.13 5.62
C TRP A 26 -1.66 -11.99 7.13
N LEU A 27 -2.44 -10.99 7.55
CA LEU A 27 -2.83 -10.80 8.96
C LEU A 27 -3.83 -11.87 9.45
N HIS A 28 -4.78 -12.31 8.62
CA HIS A 28 -5.83 -13.26 9.02
C HIS A 28 -5.36 -14.71 9.17
N LEU A 29 -4.18 -15.08 8.64
CA LEU A 29 -3.74 -16.49 8.59
C LEU A 29 -2.52 -16.80 9.45
N SER A 30 -2.05 -15.84 10.24
CA SER A 30 -1.01 -16.08 11.26
C SER A 30 -1.51 -16.86 12.50
N ALA A 31 -2.80 -17.21 12.54
CA ALA A 31 -3.38 -18.12 13.52
C ALA A 31 -3.95 -19.36 12.81
N SER A 32 -3.20 -20.48 12.88
CA SER A 32 -3.74 -21.84 12.79
C SER A 32 -4.04 -22.43 11.39
N SER A 33 -3.06 -22.61 10.49
CA SER A 33 -3.17 -23.69 9.47
C SER A 33 -1.84 -24.06 8.78
N PRO A 34 -1.58 -25.34 8.43
CA PRO A 34 -0.35 -25.79 7.73
C PRO A 34 -0.28 -25.40 6.24
N VAL A 35 -1.21 -24.59 5.73
CA VAL A 35 -1.35 -24.24 4.30
C VAL A 35 -0.48 -23.02 3.94
N LEU A 36 0.79 -23.03 4.33
CA LEU A 36 1.74 -21.93 4.06
C LEU A 36 2.53 -22.09 2.75
N ARG A 37 2.32 -23.17 1.98
CA ARG A 37 3.16 -23.49 0.82
C ARG A 37 2.84 -22.76 -0.49
N ASN A 38 1.67 -22.09 -0.63
CA ASN A 38 1.25 -21.58 -1.95
C ASN A 38 0.61 -20.17 -1.98
N GLN A 39 0.71 -19.38 -0.91
CA GLN A 39 0.00 -18.08 -0.83
C GLN A 39 0.42 -17.05 -1.89
N CYS A 40 1.65 -17.08 -2.39
CA CYS A 40 2.15 -16.01 -3.27
C CYS A 40 1.86 -16.21 -4.76
N ARG A 41 1.51 -17.41 -5.24
CA ARG A 41 1.27 -17.67 -6.69
C ARG A 41 -0.20 -17.61 -7.11
N GLY A 42 -1.12 -17.44 -6.16
CA GLY A 42 -2.56 -17.42 -6.42
C GLY A 42 -3.33 -16.64 -5.36
N SER A 43 -2.73 -15.57 -4.83
CA SER A 43 -3.43 -14.72 -3.86
C SER A 43 -4.62 -14.02 -4.53
N LEU A 44 -5.65 -13.77 -3.72
CA LEU A 44 -6.80 -12.95 -4.14
C LEU A 44 -6.35 -11.55 -4.59
N ASP A 45 -5.24 -11.08 -4.03
CA ASP A 45 -4.60 -9.80 -4.33
C ASP A 45 -4.09 -9.71 -5.75
N LEU A 46 -3.36 -10.74 -6.23
CA LEU A 46 -2.86 -10.79 -7.60
C LEU A 46 -4.01 -10.88 -8.60
N LYS A 47 -5.08 -11.62 -8.24
CA LYS A 47 -6.27 -11.71 -9.09
C LYS A 47 -6.96 -10.36 -9.26
N ALA A 48 -7.21 -9.64 -8.16
CA ALA A 48 -7.85 -8.33 -8.23
C ALA A 48 -6.96 -7.29 -8.93
N ALA A 49 -5.65 -7.32 -8.68
CA ALA A 49 -4.69 -6.45 -9.38
C ALA A 49 -4.70 -6.71 -10.90
N ARG A 50 -4.78 -7.98 -11.32
CA ARG A 50 -4.92 -8.37 -12.73
C ARG A 50 -6.21 -7.87 -13.34
N GLU A 51 -7.34 -8.04 -12.67
CA GLU A 51 -8.64 -7.55 -13.13
C GLU A 51 -8.64 -6.02 -13.36
N VAL A 52 -8.06 -5.26 -12.43
CA VAL A 52 -7.93 -3.80 -12.58
C VAL A 52 -6.96 -3.42 -13.70
N ALA A 53 -5.84 -4.13 -13.82
CA ALA A 53 -4.87 -3.90 -14.88
C ALA A 53 -5.47 -4.15 -16.28
N ASP A 54 -6.20 -5.25 -16.44
CA ASP A 54 -6.86 -5.62 -17.69
C ASP A 54 -7.95 -4.60 -18.04
N TYR A 55 -8.69 -4.10 -17.04
CA TYR A 55 -9.69 -3.06 -17.22
C TYR A 55 -9.09 -1.70 -17.64
N LEU A 56 -7.97 -1.31 -17.03
CA LEU A 56 -7.29 -0.04 -17.32
C LEU A 56 -6.33 -0.12 -18.52
N GLY A 57 -6.04 -1.32 -19.02
CA GLY A 57 -5.08 -1.55 -20.10
C GLY A 57 -3.63 -1.24 -19.71
N THR A 58 -3.26 -1.40 -18.44
CA THR A 58 -1.91 -1.07 -17.97
C THR A 58 -0.92 -2.22 -18.17
N ARG A 59 0.36 -1.89 -18.33
CA ARG A 59 1.43 -2.90 -18.34
C ARG A 59 1.63 -3.44 -16.91
N HIS A 60 1.01 -4.58 -16.63
CA HIS A 60 1.01 -5.13 -15.28
C HIS A 60 2.07 -6.21 -15.04
N HIS A 61 2.95 -5.95 -14.08
CA HIS A 61 4.00 -6.84 -13.62
C HIS A 61 3.58 -7.55 -12.33
N GLU A 62 3.48 -8.88 -12.38
CA GLU A 62 3.26 -9.69 -11.18
C GLU A 62 4.59 -10.08 -10.54
N PHE A 63 4.67 -9.84 -9.23
CA PHE A 63 5.84 -10.18 -8.45
C PHE A 63 5.47 -11.20 -7.39
N HIS A 64 6.14 -12.34 -7.45
CA HIS A 64 6.06 -13.36 -6.43
C HIS A 64 7.31 -13.32 -5.55
N PHE A 65 7.14 -13.61 -4.28
CA PHE A 65 8.21 -13.94 -3.35
C PHE A 65 7.81 -15.21 -2.59
N THR A 66 8.77 -15.87 -1.97
CA THR A 66 8.59 -17.06 -1.15
C THR A 66 8.62 -16.69 0.32
N LEU A 67 8.08 -17.57 1.16
CA LEU A 67 8.16 -17.37 2.61
C LEU A 67 9.62 -17.24 3.10
N HIS A 68 10.54 -18.02 2.51
CA HIS A 68 11.96 -17.96 2.86
C HIS A 68 12.57 -16.62 2.48
N GLU A 69 12.34 -16.12 1.25
CA GLU A 69 12.78 -14.76 0.88
C GLU A 69 12.22 -13.68 1.80
N GLY A 70 10.98 -13.85 2.29
CA GLY A 70 10.38 -12.96 3.29
C GLY A 70 11.07 -13.01 4.65
N ILE A 71 11.39 -14.21 5.14
CA ILE A 71 12.09 -14.41 6.43
C ILE A 71 13.52 -13.89 6.35
N ASP A 72 14.23 -14.22 5.27
CA ASP A 72 15.63 -13.82 5.06
C ASP A 72 15.78 -12.29 4.96
N ALA A 73 14.74 -11.60 4.48
CA ALA A 73 14.73 -10.14 4.39
C ALA A 73 14.41 -9.41 5.71
N LEU A 74 14.00 -10.11 6.78
CA LEU A 74 13.50 -9.45 8.00
C LEU A 74 14.52 -8.54 8.67
N GLU A 75 15.79 -8.95 8.70
CA GLU A 75 16.86 -8.14 9.32
C GLU A 75 17.06 -6.82 8.57
N GLU A 76 17.15 -6.87 7.24
CA GLU A 76 17.25 -5.68 6.39
C GLU A 76 15.99 -4.80 6.51
N VAL A 77 14.81 -5.41 6.54
CA VAL A 77 13.55 -4.68 6.70
C VAL A 77 13.53 -3.94 8.04
N ILE A 78 13.87 -4.59 9.14
CA ILE A 78 13.90 -3.93 10.47
C ILE A 78 14.93 -2.81 10.48
N TYR A 79 16.11 -3.04 9.90
CA TYR A 79 17.16 -2.03 9.76
C TYR A 79 16.67 -0.79 9.00
N HIS A 80 16.04 -0.97 7.84
CA HIS A 80 15.58 0.14 7.01
C HIS A 80 14.36 0.86 7.58
N ILE A 81 13.41 0.15 8.19
CA ILE A 81 12.18 0.75 8.71
C ILE A 81 12.42 1.40 10.07
N GLU A 82 13.39 0.91 10.84
CA GLU A 82 13.76 1.40 12.18
C GLU A 82 12.60 1.31 13.18
N THR A 83 11.84 0.21 13.14
CA THR A 83 10.75 -0.07 14.08
C THR A 83 10.71 -1.54 14.46
N TYR A 84 10.09 -1.84 15.60
CA TYR A 84 9.81 -3.20 16.07
C TYR A 84 8.31 -3.52 16.06
N ASP A 85 7.47 -2.58 15.57
CA ASP A 85 6.03 -2.82 15.49
C ASP A 85 5.73 -3.99 14.54
N VAL A 86 5.04 -5.00 15.07
CA VAL A 86 4.77 -6.25 14.37
C VAL A 86 3.93 -6.00 13.11
N THR A 87 2.93 -5.12 13.19
CA THR A 87 2.05 -4.84 12.04
C THR A 87 2.84 -4.17 10.92
N THR A 88 3.68 -3.20 11.27
CA THR A 88 4.51 -2.45 10.33
C THR A 88 5.54 -3.36 9.68
N ILE A 89 6.30 -4.16 10.44
CA ILE A 89 7.30 -5.06 9.86
C ILE A 89 6.66 -6.08 8.91
N ARG A 90 5.54 -6.70 9.31
CA ARG A 90 4.81 -7.65 8.45
C ARG A 90 4.37 -7.03 7.12
N ALA A 91 3.90 -5.78 7.17
CA ALA A 91 3.50 -5.01 6.00
C ALA A 91 4.69 -4.59 5.13
N SER A 92 5.80 -4.22 5.77
CA SER A 92 6.98 -3.65 5.12
C SER A 92 7.77 -4.69 4.34
N THR A 93 7.83 -5.95 4.77
CA THR A 93 8.58 -7.01 4.08
C THR A 93 8.20 -7.19 2.61
N PRO A 94 6.91 -7.41 2.24
CA PRO A 94 6.53 -7.51 0.83
C PRO A 94 6.77 -6.20 0.06
N MET A 95 6.55 -5.04 0.71
CA MET A 95 6.78 -3.73 0.09
C MET A 95 8.26 -3.46 -0.19
N PHE A 96 9.15 -3.92 0.69
CA PHE A 96 10.59 -3.85 0.51
C PHE A 96 11.04 -4.75 -0.66
N LEU A 97 10.55 -6.00 -0.69
CA LEU A 97 10.90 -6.96 -1.73
C LEU A 97 10.38 -6.55 -3.12
N ILE A 98 9.17 -5.98 -3.21
CA ILE A 98 8.63 -5.49 -4.48
C ILE A 98 9.39 -4.23 -4.94
N SER A 99 9.76 -3.34 -4.02
CA SER A 99 10.53 -2.12 -4.34
C SER A 99 11.89 -2.46 -4.96
N ARG A 100 12.56 -3.50 -4.47
CA ARG A 100 13.79 -4.04 -5.10
C ARG A 100 13.59 -4.40 -6.56
N LYS A 101 12.46 -5.07 -6.88
CA LYS A 101 12.14 -5.49 -8.24
C LYS A 101 11.73 -4.30 -9.12
N ILE A 102 10.96 -3.37 -8.59
CA ILE A 102 10.57 -2.12 -9.28
C ILE A 102 11.84 -1.36 -9.69
N LYS A 103 12.81 -1.24 -8.79
CA LYS A 103 14.11 -0.63 -9.10
C LYS A 103 14.83 -1.34 -10.25
N SER A 104 14.81 -2.66 -10.27
CA SER A 104 15.45 -3.44 -11.34
C SER A 104 14.79 -3.26 -12.71
N LEU A 105 13.53 -2.81 -12.76
CA LEU A 105 12.84 -2.42 -13.99
C LEU A 105 13.19 -1.00 -14.45
N GLY A 106 14.02 -0.27 -13.71
CA GLY A 106 14.39 1.12 -14.02
C GLY A 106 13.39 2.17 -13.53
N VAL A 107 12.31 1.75 -12.88
CA VAL A 107 11.29 2.65 -12.32
C VAL A 107 11.86 3.38 -11.10
N LYS A 108 11.70 4.69 -11.07
CA LYS A 108 12.21 5.56 -9.99
C LYS A 108 11.10 6.07 -9.06
N MET A 109 9.85 6.05 -9.51
CA MET A 109 8.71 6.62 -8.79
C MET A 109 7.49 5.70 -8.92
N VAL A 110 6.71 5.58 -7.85
CA VAL A 110 5.44 4.84 -7.81
C VAL A 110 4.36 5.63 -7.08
N LEU A 111 3.10 5.46 -7.52
CA LEU A 111 1.93 5.96 -6.82
C LEU A 111 1.36 4.88 -5.91
N SER A 112 1.07 5.23 -4.66
CA SER A 112 0.51 4.34 -3.66
C SER A 112 -0.80 4.89 -3.08
N GLY A 113 -1.68 3.98 -2.67
CA GLY A 113 -3.00 4.29 -2.11
C GLY A 113 -3.01 4.61 -0.61
N GLU A 114 -1.85 4.69 0.04
CA GLU A 114 -1.76 4.93 1.49
C GLU A 114 -2.51 6.21 1.90
N GLY A 115 -3.19 6.16 3.05
CA GLY A 115 -3.98 7.26 3.57
C GLY A 115 -5.48 7.19 3.25
N SER A 116 -5.90 6.36 2.27
CA SER A 116 -7.32 6.24 1.93
C SER A 116 -8.15 5.71 3.10
N ASP A 117 -7.66 4.70 3.81
CA ASP A 117 -8.43 4.07 4.89
C ASP A 117 -8.55 4.97 6.12
N GLU A 118 -7.53 5.78 6.39
CA GLU A 118 -7.52 6.77 7.47
C GLU A 118 -8.46 7.94 7.18
N ILE A 119 -8.57 8.37 5.92
CA ILE A 119 -9.42 9.49 5.50
C ILE A 119 -10.89 9.07 5.41
N PHE A 120 -11.17 7.86 4.91
CA PHE A 120 -12.52 7.38 4.63
C PHE A 120 -13.04 6.37 5.64
N GLY A 121 -12.23 5.96 6.62
CA GLY A 121 -12.64 5.04 7.67
C GLY A 121 -12.94 3.63 7.15
N CYS A 122 -12.09 3.10 6.28
CA CYS A 122 -12.32 1.82 5.60
C CYS A 122 -11.89 0.59 6.41
N TYR A 123 -11.19 0.77 7.53
CA TYR A 123 -10.85 -0.35 8.41
C TYR A 123 -12.11 -1.01 8.97
N LEU A 124 -12.10 -2.35 9.07
CA LEU A 124 -13.28 -3.12 9.49
C LEU A 124 -13.87 -2.71 10.85
N TYR A 125 -13.07 -2.12 11.74
CA TYR A 125 -13.56 -1.67 13.04
C TYR A 125 -14.39 -0.39 12.96
N PHE A 126 -14.30 0.40 11.89
CA PHE A 126 -15.15 1.59 11.69
C PHE A 126 -16.62 1.26 11.49
N HIS A 127 -16.95 0.04 11.05
CA HIS A 127 -18.34 -0.45 11.08
C HIS A 127 -18.94 -0.43 12.50
N LYS A 128 -18.11 -0.47 13.54
CA LYS A 128 -18.54 -0.44 14.94
C LYS A 128 -18.43 0.95 15.57
N ALA A 129 -18.21 2.00 14.76
CA ALA A 129 -18.19 3.36 15.27
C ALA A 129 -19.56 3.72 15.86
N PRO A 130 -19.62 4.23 17.10
CA PRO A 130 -20.90 4.44 17.81
C PRO A 130 -21.73 5.59 17.23
N ASN A 131 -21.08 6.60 16.66
CA ASN A 131 -21.71 7.75 16.02
C ASN A 131 -20.72 8.43 15.03
N LYS A 132 -21.22 9.40 14.27
CA LYS A 132 -20.48 10.12 13.23
C LYS A 132 -19.35 10.99 13.81
N GLU A 133 -19.50 11.50 15.04
CA GLU A 133 -18.50 12.30 15.72
C GLU A 133 -17.28 11.46 16.10
N GLU A 134 -17.48 10.29 16.72
CA GLU A 134 -16.44 9.33 17.09
C GLU A 134 -15.74 8.76 15.85
N PHE A 135 -16.49 8.50 14.78
CA PHE A 135 -15.93 8.14 13.47
C PHE A 135 -14.97 9.23 12.95
N HIS A 136 -15.40 10.50 12.97
CA HIS A 136 -14.59 11.61 12.49
C HIS A 136 -13.37 11.88 13.38
N GLN A 137 -13.52 11.76 14.70
CA GLN A 137 -12.41 11.91 15.63
C GLN A 137 -11.35 10.82 15.42
N GLU A 138 -11.78 9.57 15.18
CA GLU A 138 -10.87 8.47 14.90
C GLU A 138 -10.13 8.64 13.56
N THR A 139 -10.81 9.06 12.48
CA THR A 139 -10.15 9.40 11.20
C THR A 139 -9.13 10.52 11.39
N CYS A 140 -9.49 11.60 12.10
CA CYS A 140 -8.55 12.69 12.44
C CYS A 140 -7.34 12.20 13.23
N ARG A 141 -7.54 11.33 14.23
CA ARG A 141 -6.46 10.75 15.03
C ARG A 141 -5.54 9.91 14.15
N LYS A 142 -6.12 9.05 13.31
CA LYS A 142 -5.41 8.17 12.39
C LYS A 142 -4.53 8.96 11.41
N ILE A 143 -5.08 9.99 10.76
CA ILE A 143 -4.31 10.86 9.86
C ILE A 143 -3.12 11.51 10.58
N LYS A 144 -3.31 12.01 11.81
CA LYS A 144 -2.22 12.60 12.61
C LYS A 144 -1.13 11.59 12.96
N SER A 145 -1.49 10.32 13.13
CA SER A 145 -0.55 9.24 13.47
C SER A 145 0.09 8.54 12.28
N LEU A 146 -0.33 8.81 11.03
CA LEU A 146 0.16 8.15 9.82
C LEU A 146 1.69 8.15 9.68
N HIS A 147 2.35 9.23 10.10
CA HIS A 147 3.81 9.36 10.07
C HIS A 147 4.57 8.31 10.88
N LEU A 148 3.90 7.65 11.85
CA LEU A 148 4.48 6.58 12.67
C LEU A 148 4.25 5.18 12.07
N TYR A 149 3.31 5.05 11.12
CA TYR A 149 2.83 3.76 10.61
C TYR A 149 2.97 3.70 9.08
N ASP A 150 1.90 3.93 8.34
CA ASP A 150 1.80 3.68 6.90
C ASP A 150 2.73 4.58 6.09
N CYS A 151 2.88 5.87 6.45
CA CYS A 151 3.86 6.75 5.80
C CYS A 151 5.31 6.32 6.10
N LEU A 152 5.58 5.86 7.33
CA LEU A 152 6.91 5.37 7.72
C LEU A 152 7.30 4.18 6.84
N ARG A 153 6.40 3.19 6.76
CA ARG A 153 6.57 2.00 5.91
C ARG A 153 6.74 2.39 4.45
N ALA A 154 5.77 3.10 3.89
CA ALA A 154 5.72 3.40 2.46
C ALA A 154 6.97 4.15 2.01
N ASN A 155 7.41 5.13 2.80
CA ASN A 155 8.61 5.90 2.49
C ASN A 155 9.88 5.06 2.64
N LYS A 156 10.11 4.41 3.78
CA LYS A 156 11.38 3.72 4.05
C LYS A 156 11.55 2.41 3.27
N SER A 157 10.47 1.64 3.06
CA SER A 157 10.52 0.40 2.28
C SER A 157 10.90 0.67 0.81
N THR A 158 10.38 1.76 0.23
CA THR A 158 10.67 2.13 -1.17
C THR A 158 12.03 2.82 -1.30
N SER A 159 12.36 3.71 -0.35
CA SER A 159 13.64 4.42 -0.31
C SER A 159 14.83 3.50 -0.12
N ALA A 160 14.65 2.35 0.55
CA ALA A 160 15.70 1.33 0.68
C ALA A 160 16.28 0.86 -0.66
N TRP A 161 15.49 0.96 -1.74
CA TRP A 161 15.90 0.60 -3.10
C TRP A 161 15.98 1.81 -4.04
N GLY A 162 15.93 3.04 -3.50
CA GLY A 162 15.98 4.27 -4.28
C GLY A 162 14.79 4.41 -5.23
N VAL A 163 13.59 4.07 -4.74
CA VAL A 163 12.29 4.30 -5.37
C VAL A 163 11.51 5.31 -4.53
N GLU A 164 10.94 6.32 -5.16
CA GLU A 164 10.11 7.34 -4.52
C GLU A 164 8.64 6.93 -4.53
N ALA A 165 7.98 6.94 -3.38
CA ALA A 165 6.55 6.70 -3.25
C ALA A 165 5.77 8.00 -3.09
N HIS A 166 4.85 8.25 -4.01
CA HIS A 166 3.87 9.33 -3.93
C HIS A 166 2.54 8.79 -3.44
N VAL A 167 1.86 9.56 -2.58
CA VAL A 167 0.63 9.14 -1.88
C VAL A 167 -0.47 10.18 -2.12
N PRO A 168 -1.17 10.15 -3.27
CA PRO A 168 -2.10 11.21 -3.67
C PRO A 168 -3.24 11.45 -2.68
N PHE A 169 -3.68 10.43 -1.94
CA PHE A 169 -4.68 10.58 -0.88
C PHE A 169 -4.24 11.51 0.25
N LEU A 170 -2.93 11.67 0.46
CA LEU A 170 -2.36 12.53 1.49
C LEU A 170 -1.99 13.93 0.99
N ASP A 171 -2.40 14.28 -0.23
CA ASP A 171 -2.32 15.65 -0.69
C ASP A 171 -3.14 16.59 0.22
N LYS A 172 -2.63 17.81 0.44
CA LYS A 172 -3.24 18.76 1.37
C LYS A 172 -4.61 19.23 0.89
N GLU A 173 -4.77 19.49 -0.40
CA GLU A 173 -6.04 19.93 -0.98
C GLU A 173 -7.05 18.79 -0.95
N PHE A 174 -6.61 17.57 -1.31
CA PHE A 174 -7.44 16.38 -1.21
C PHE A 174 -7.91 16.12 0.23
N ILE A 175 -7.01 16.15 1.21
CA ILE A 175 -7.37 15.98 2.63
C ILE A 175 -8.38 17.04 3.06
N ASN A 176 -8.17 18.30 2.71
CA ASN A 176 -9.08 19.38 3.10
C ASN A 176 -10.50 19.14 2.57
N VAL A 177 -10.62 18.75 1.29
CA VAL A 177 -11.92 18.41 0.69
C VAL A 177 -12.50 17.16 1.36
N ALA A 178 -11.75 16.07 1.40
CA ALA A 178 -12.23 14.79 1.91
C ALA A 178 -12.63 14.85 3.38
N MET A 179 -11.92 15.61 4.23
CA MET A 179 -12.24 15.77 5.65
C MET A 179 -13.36 16.77 5.91
N SER A 180 -13.71 17.62 4.95
CA SER A 180 -14.88 18.50 5.02
C SER A 180 -16.21 17.79 4.71
N ILE A 181 -16.16 16.62 4.08
CA ILE A 181 -17.35 15.80 3.80
C ILE A 181 -18.00 15.41 5.12
N TYR A 182 -19.33 15.55 5.17
CA TYR A 182 -20.11 15.22 6.35
C TYR A 182 -19.88 13.75 6.78
N PRO A 183 -19.41 13.47 8.02
CA PRO A 183 -18.90 12.15 8.39
C PRO A 183 -19.92 11.01 8.26
N GLU A 184 -21.22 11.32 8.41
CA GLU A 184 -22.30 10.35 8.24
C GLU A 184 -22.34 9.74 6.83
N TRP A 185 -21.85 10.44 5.81
CA TRP A 185 -21.77 9.93 4.43
C TRP A 185 -20.63 8.94 4.23
N LYS A 186 -19.66 8.92 5.14
CA LYS A 186 -18.55 7.96 5.16
C LYS A 186 -18.88 6.71 5.98
N MET A 187 -19.88 6.79 6.87
CA MET A 187 -20.28 5.66 7.68
C MET A 187 -21.01 4.61 6.84
N VAL A 188 -20.69 3.34 7.08
CA VAL A 188 -21.43 2.23 6.47
C VAL A 188 -22.77 2.09 7.17
N LYS A 189 -23.86 2.25 6.39
CA LYS A 189 -25.21 1.96 6.87
C LYS A 189 -25.38 0.45 6.97
N MET A 190 -25.67 -0.03 8.18
CA MET A 190 -26.08 -1.42 8.40
C MET A 190 -27.54 -1.63 8.03
#